data_AF-A0A2M6XWA2-F1
#
_entry.id   AF-A0A2M6XWA2-F1
#
_cell.length_a   1.000
_cell.length_b   1.000
_cell.length_c   1.000
_cell.angle_alpha   90.00
_cell.angle_beta   90.00
_cell.angle_gamma   90.00
#
_symmetry.space_group_name_H-M   'P 1'
#
loop_
_entity.id
_entity.type
_entity.pdbx_description
1 polymer ?
#
loop_
_entity_poly.entity_id
_entity_poly.type
_entity_poly.pdbx_seq_one_letter_code
_entity_poly.pdbx_strand_id
1 'polypeptide(L)'
;MSDFFQSGIITTLHQLGQPSLERLESELLGFAKTRPIALVLPALYSEFERPAMPAIVQELTKVKYLNEVVLALDQATEDDFKRVREIMAPIPAEVKII
;
A
#
# COMPACT_ATOMS: atom_id res chain seq x y z
N MET A 1 23.81 -13.13 44.58
CA MET A 1 22.46 -13.41 44.06
C MET A 1 21.52 -12.57 44.90
N SER A 2 21.20 -11.38 44.41
CA SER A 2 20.31 -10.34 44.95
C SER A 2 20.79 -9.04 44.28
N ASP A 3 20.03 -8.23 43.61
CA ASP A 3 18.64 -8.27 43.22
C ASP A 3 18.59 -7.34 42.02
N PHE A 4 17.75 -7.70 41.05
CA PHE A 4 17.28 -6.79 40.01
C PHE A 4 16.61 -5.57 40.67
N PHE A 5 17.40 -4.59 41.09
CA PHE A 5 16.90 -3.33 41.62
C PHE A 5 16.92 -2.28 40.51
N GLN A 6 15.95 -2.39 39.60
CA GLN A 6 15.57 -1.30 38.71
C GLN A 6 14.37 -0.56 39.34
N SER A 7 14.66 0.34 40.27
CA SER A 7 13.71 1.38 40.67
C SER A 7 13.93 2.61 39.81
N GLY A 8 13.46 2.56 38.57
CA GLY A 8 13.36 3.72 37.72
C GLY A 8 12.00 3.66 37.04
N ILE A 9 11.24 4.75 37.10
CA ILE A 9 10.11 4.95 36.20
C ILE A 9 10.66 4.68 34.79
N ILE A 10 10.23 3.58 34.19
CA ILE A 10 10.42 3.39 32.75
C ILE A 10 9.66 4.56 32.16
N THR A 11 10.39 5.56 31.67
CA THR A 11 9.81 6.59 30.83
C THR A 11 9.16 5.82 29.70
N THR A 12 7.83 5.72 29.75
CA THR A 12 7.02 5.35 28.59
C THR A 12 7.60 6.17 27.45
N LEU A 13 8.17 5.50 26.44
CA LEU A 13 8.57 6.17 25.21
C LEU A 13 7.29 6.82 24.70
N HIS A 14 7.16 8.13 24.97
CA HIS A 14 6.01 8.90 24.55
C HIS A 14 5.98 8.75 23.04
N GLN A 15 4.81 8.40 22.53
CA GLN A 15 4.48 8.36 21.11
C GLN A 15 5.25 9.49 20.41
N LEU A 16 6.27 9.15 19.62
CA LEU A 16 7.26 10.07 19.04
C LEU A 16 6.59 10.94 17.97
N GLY A 17 5.69 11.82 18.40
CA GLY A 17 4.76 12.53 17.55
C GLY A 17 3.92 11.62 16.65
N GLN A 18 3.06 12.25 15.85
CA GLN A 18 2.59 11.62 14.62
C GLN A 18 3.54 12.07 13.51
N PRO A 19 4.20 11.15 12.79
CA PRO A 19 5.02 11.54 11.65
C PRO A 19 4.13 12.23 10.61
N SER A 20 4.65 13.30 9.99
CA SER A 20 3.93 13.95 8.88
C SER A 20 3.86 12.99 7.69
N LEU A 21 2.88 13.19 6.82
CA LEU A 21 2.73 12.36 5.61
C LEU A 21 4.00 12.42 4.76
N GLU A 22 4.58 13.61 4.59
CA GLU A 22 5.79 13.83 3.78
C GLU A 22 6.98 13.06 4.35
N ARG A 23 7.09 13.00 5.69
CA ARG A 23 8.13 12.22 6.36
C ARG A 23 7.94 10.73 6.09
N LEU A 24 6.71 10.22 6.25
CA LEU A 24 6.39 8.81 5.97
C LEU A 24 6.70 8.43 4.53
N GLU A 25 6.26 9.25 3.57
CA GLU A 25 6.51 8.99 2.15
C GLU A 25 8.00 9.02 1.81
N SER A 26 8.76 9.94 2.40
CA SER A 26 10.22 10.01 2.24
C SER A 26 10.92 8.75 2.78
N GLU A 27 10.50 8.26 3.95
CA GLU A 27 11.02 7.03 4.55
C GLU A 27 10.68 5.81 3.66
N LEU A 28 9.43 5.69 3.20
CA LEU A 28 8.99 4.62 2.29
C LEU A 28 9.76 4.64 0.96
N LEU A 29 9.98 5.82 0.37
CA LEU A 29 10.81 6.00 -0.82
C LEU A 29 12.26 5.57 -0.58
N GLY A 30 12.80 5.81 0.62
CA GLY A 30 14.11 5.32 1.03
C GLY A 30 14.16 3.79 1.10
N PHE A 31 13.16 3.18 1.74
CA PHE A 31 13.10 1.73 1.91
C PHE A 31 12.87 0.99 0.60
N ALA A 32 12.01 1.50 -0.28
CA ALA A 32 11.70 0.92 -1.59
C ALA A 32 12.94 0.65 -2.46
N LYS A 33 14.04 1.39 -2.24
CA LYS A 33 15.33 1.18 -2.94
C LYS A 33 16.01 -0.15 -2.61
N THR A 34 15.79 -0.69 -1.41
CA THR A 34 16.43 -1.93 -0.93
C THR A 34 15.43 -3.04 -0.62
N ARG A 35 14.18 -2.67 -0.37
CA ARG A 35 13.07 -3.57 -0.05
C ARG A 35 11.87 -3.15 -0.92
N PRO A 36 11.71 -3.75 -2.11
CA PRO A 36 10.59 -3.44 -2.98
C PRO A 36 9.24 -3.60 -2.26
N ILE A 37 8.34 -2.63 -2.45
CA ILE A 37 7.04 -2.61 -1.79
C ILE A 37 5.98 -3.02 -2.80
N ALA A 38 5.20 -4.05 -2.46
CA ALA A 38 4.06 -4.49 -3.23
C ALA A 38 2.76 -4.18 -2.49
N LEU A 39 1.77 -3.65 -3.20
CA LEU A 39 0.39 -3.51 -2.72
C LEU A 39 -0.42 -4.72 -3.20
N VAL A 40 -1.07 -5.43 -2.28
CA VAL A 40 -2.04 -6.48 -2.63
C VAL A 40 -3.44 -5.89 -2.55
N LEU A 41 -4.15 -5.92 -3.67
CA LEU A 41 -5.51 -5.39 -3.81
C LEU A 41 -6.46 -6.55 -4.17
N PRO A 42 -7.14 -7.16 -3.20
CA PRO A 42 -8.23 -8.09 -3.49
C PRO A 42 -9.49 -7.30 -3.88
N ALA A 43 -10.11 -7.65 -5.00
CA ALA A 43 -11.32 -6.96 -5.46
C ALA A 43 -12.22 -7.86 -6.33
N LEU A 44 -13.52 -7.59 -6.30
CA LEU A 44 -14.50 -8.12 -7.25
C LEU A 44 -14.58 -7.21 -8.48
N TYR A 45 -14.85 -7.77 -9.66
CA TYR A 45 -15.10 -6.93 -10.85
C TYR A 45 -16.22 -5.90 -10.64
N SER A 46 -17.30 -6.26 -9.92
CA SER A 46 -18.41 -5.34 -9.62
C SER A 46 -18.00 -4.08 -8.84
N GLU A 47 -16.82 -4.05 -8.22
CA GLU A 47 -16.27 -2.86 -7.56
C GLU A 47 -15.64 -1.87 -8.55
N PHE A 48 -15.17 -2.34 -9.71
CA PHE A 48 -14.67 -1.52 -10.81
C PHE A 48 -15.79 -0.73 -11.51
N GLU A 49 -17.03 -1.21 -11.39
CA GLU A 49 -18.23 -0.51 -11.88
C GLU A 49 -18.73 0.57 -10.90
N ARG A 50 -18.16 0.61 -9.69
CA ARG A 50 -18.51 1.58 -8.64
C ARG A 50 -17.50 2.72 -8.62
N PRO A 51 -17.88 3.91 -8.12
CA PRO A 51 -16.99 5.08 -8.09
C PRO A 51 -15.75 4.92 -7.21
N ALA A 52 -15.74 3.95 -6.29
CA ALA A 52 -14.64 3.75 -5.35
C ALA A 52 -13.34 3.30 -6.04
N MET A 53 -13.42 2.33 -6.97
CA MET A 53 -12.22 1.75 -7.57
C MET A 53 -11.49 2.73 -8.51
N PRO A 54 -12.18 3.49 -9.39
CA PRO A 54 -11.53 4.55 -10.15
C PRO A 54 -10.85 5.59 -9.27
N ALA A 55 -11.42 5.93 -8.11
CA ALA A 55 -10.80 6.85 -7.15
C ALA A 55 -9.53 6.25 -6.52
N ILE A 56 -9.55 4.96 -6.15
CA ILE A 56 -8.35 4.26 -5.65
C ILE A 56 -7.25 4.27 -6.70
N VAL A 57 -7.56 3.92 -7.95
CA VAL A 57 -6.59 3.94 -9.06
C VAL A 57 -5.97 5.32 -9.23
N GLN A 58 -6.78 6.40 -9.16
CA GLN A 58 -6.28 7.77 -9.24
C GLN A 58 -5.30 8.11 -8.11
N GLU A 59 -5.56 7.68 -6.88
CA GLU A 59 -4.61 7.87 -5.78
C GLU A 59 -3.33 7.06 -6.00
N LEU A 60 -3.43 5.81 -6.47
CA LEU A 60 -2.27 4.97 -6.77
C LEU A 60 -1.36 5.57 -7.85
N THR A 61 -1.89 6.38 -8.77
CA THR A 61 -1.03 7.10 -9.76
C THR A 61 -0.06 8.09 -9.11
N LYS A 62 -0.35 8.57 -7.91
CA LYS A 62 0.47 9.55 -7.17
C LYS A 62 1.52 8.86 -6.30
N VAL A 63 1.38 7.56 -6.05
CA VAL A 63 2.22 6.80 -5.12
C VAL A 63 3.53 6.40 -5.78
N LYS A 64 4.65 6.92 -5.27
CA LYS A 64 5.98 6.75 -5.87
C LYS A 64 6.84 5.67 -5.23
N TYR A 65 6.42 5.13 -4.09
CA TYR A 65 7.17 4.13 -3.33
C TYR A 65 6.70 2.69 -3.60
N LEU A 66 5.63 2.50 -4.38
CA LEU A 66 5.18 1.16 -4.79
C LEU A 66 5.97 0.69 -6.01
N ASN A 67 6.46 -0.54 -5.93
CA ASN A 67 7.12 -1.24 -7.04
C ASN A 67 6.11 -2.07 -7.83
N GLU A 68 5.18 -2.72 -7.12
CA GLU A 68 4.21 -3.64 -7.69
C GLU A 68 2.82 -3.43 -7.06
N VAL A 69 1.78 -3.62 -7.86
CA VAL A 69 0.39 -3.79 -7.41
C VAL A 69 -0.10 -5.14 -7.90
N VAL A 70 -0.39 -6.04 -6.97
CA VAL A 70 -0.98 -7.35 -7.24
C VAL A 70 -2.48 -7.26 -7.00
N LEU A 71 -3.24 -7.22 -8.10
CA LEU A 71 -4.70 -7.23 -8.07
C LEU A 71 -5.18 -8.69 -8.15
N ALA A 72 -5.77 -9.18 -7.06
CA ALA A 72 -6.46 -10.47 -7.06
C ALA A 72 -7.92 -10.23 -7.45
N LEU A 73 -8.25 -10.52 -8.71
CA LEU A 73 -9.55 -10.21 -9.30
C LEU A 73 -10.46 -11.43 -9.28
N ASP A 74 -11.63 -11.31 -8.64
CA ASP A 74 -12.61 -12.38 -8.57
C ASP A 74 -13.94 -11.98 -9.25
N GLN A 75 -14.72 -12.99 -9.64
CA GLN A 75 -16.00 -12.87 -10.35
C GLN A 75 -15.91 -12.02 -11.63
N ALA A 76 -14.86 -12.22 -12.41
CA ALA A 76 -14.63 -11.55 -13.68
C ALA A 76 -14.65 -12.52 -14.86
N THR A 77 -15.23 -12.10 -15.98
CA THR A 77 -15.04 -12.78 -17.27
C THR A 77 -13.72 -12.37 -17.93
N GLU A 78 -13.36 -12.99 -19.05
CA GLU A 78 -12.16 -12.61 -19.82
C GLU A 78 -12.23 -11.16 -20.33
N ASP A 79 -13.41 -10.71 -20.75
CA ASP A 79 -13.59 -9.34 -21.23
C ASP A 79 -13.54 -8.33 -20.08
N ASP A 80 -14.05 -8.71 -18.90
CA ASP A 80 -13.93 -7.92 -17.68
C ASP A 80 -12.46 -7.76 -17.26
N PHE A 81 -11.67 -8.85 -17.34
CA PHE A 81 -10.24 -8.80 -17.08
C PHE A 81 -9.51 -7.81 -18.00
N LYS A 82 -9.85 -7.79 -19.30
CA LYS A 82 -9.28 -6.83 -20.27
C LYS A 82 -9.62 -5.40 -19.88
N ARG A 83 -10.87 -5.13 -19.50
CA ARG A 83 -11.30 -3.79 -19.04
C ARG A 83 -10.58 -3.35 -17.77
N VAL A 84 -10.48 -4.24 -16.78
CA VAL A 84 -9.75 -3.95 -15.54
C VAL A 84 -8.28 -3.63 -15.84
N ARG A 85 -7.65 -4.35 -16.77
CA ARG A 85 -6.28 -4.05 -17.19
C ARG A 85 -6.13 -2.63 -17.77
N GLU A 86 -7.10 -2.19 -18.57
CA GLU A 86 -7.12 -0.81 -19.09
C GLU A 86 -7.31 0.23 -17.98
N ILE A 87 -8.22 -0.05 -17.04
CA ILE A 87 -8.48 0.83 -15.88
C ILE A 87 -7.21 0.98 -15.02
N MET A 88 -6.47 -0.09 -14.80
CA MET A 88 -5.26 -0.10 -13.96
C MET A 88 -4.01 0.44 -14.67
N ALA A 89 -4.03 0.56 -16.00
CA ALA A 89 -2.88 0.98 -16.82
C ALA A 89 -2.23 2.33 -16.45
N PRO A 90 -2.94 3.34 -15.91
CA PRO A 90 -2.33 4.60 -15.50
C PRO A 90 -1.39 4.51 -14.28
N ILE A 91 -1.41 3.40 -13.54
CA ILE A 91 -0.57 3.22 -12.35
C ILE A 91 0.91 3.09 -12.79
N PRO A 92 1.84 3.88 -12.23
CA PRO A 92 3.24 3.86 -12.64
C PRO A 92 4.02 2.63 -12.16
N ALA A 93 3.51 1.93 -11.13
CA ALA A 93 4.05 0.68 -10.64
C ALA A 93 3.68 -0.50 -11.55
N GLU A 94 4.42 -1.61 -11.46
CA GLU A 94 4.08 -2.83 -12.19
C GLU A 94 2.73 -3.37 -11.69
N VAL A 95 1.76 -3.57 -12.58
CA VAL A 95 0.45 -4.13 -12.20
C VAL A 95 0.38 -5.58 -12.66
N LYS A 96 0.17 -6.48 -11.70
CA LYS A 96 -0.07 -7.89 -11.93
C LYS A 96 -1.50 -8.24 -11.53
N ILE A 97 -2.30 -8.68 -12.49
CA ILE A 97 -3.68 -9.12 -12.25
C ILE A 97 -3.68 -10.64 -12.24
N ILE A 98 -4.12 -11.23 -11.13
CA ILE A 98 -4.19 -12.68 -10.90
C ILE A 98 -5.62 -13.12 -10.63
#